data_AF-U9SU76-F1
#
_entry.id   AF-U9SU76-F1
#
_cell.length_a   1.000
_cell.length_b   1.000
_cell.length_c   1.000
_cell.angle_alpha   90.00
_cell.angle_beta   90.00
_cell.angle_gamma   90.00
#
_symmetry.space_group_name_H-M   'P 1'
#
loop_
_entity.id
_entity.type
_entity.pdbx_description
1 polymer ?
#
loop_
_entity_poly.entity_id
_entity_poly.type
_entity_poly.pdbx_seq_one_letter_code
_entity_poly.pdbx_strand_id
1 'polypeptide(L)'
;FNRLKSIFEDAKFVSEISNLLPYLPVIANERCGTWYVDPTKFGTQTVYFKSTDGHTGKWAFNLRRLNAHLFSIIIKHGGCIIVDSTRRGKRIPDSQSKTIPIWCCTINNAPNGEAYLTRNDELDDEWDTEFHSLPSLISKSEHNQIASLIPQFVQKLLNSGFDIQSLSNKLKKPLRPLWFTPSSNIFLHNLPDYTSMPFYPVICLSASKMVESGVERRKGFLYVQGSADDHEMWAKGLIPPLFWKYHEEILNTYNFIECEKIVSQFIQQERLLKLHNSELSNDSFNFVGNTNIAIGNYKSASPPECWMNFDYIINCTPEPYTSNENTPPFPYNKNYLQLPIPEGKKGRNIFYLNIPIALEFIKKPLEENKRILIHCKQGIDRSCGIALAIMIEYFDDKVIRKEYIQNKLLYILSYRTKANPTKSTLKKINIYFMS
;
A
#
# COMPACT_ATOMS: atom_id res chain seq x y z
N PHE A 1 -3.18 24.26 -5.95
CA PHE A 1 -2.22 25.36 -5.76
C PHE A 1 -1.55 25.37 -4.39
N ASN A 2 -2.13 25.99 -3.35
CA ASN A 2 -1.50 26.15 -2.02
C ASN A 2 -0.97 24.83 -1.43
N ARG A 3 -1.79 23.76 -1.51
CA ARG A 3 -1.41 22.42 -1.02
C ARG A 3 -0.20 21.84 -1.76
N LEU A 4 -0.13 21.98 -3.08
CA LEU A 4 0.97 21.45 -3.88
C LEU A 4 2.29 22.18 -3.59
N LYS A 5 2.23 23.51 -3.43
CA LYS A 5 3.39 24.31 -2.99
C LYS A 5 3.83 23.96 -1.55
N SER A 6 2.87 23.71 -0.66
CA SER A 6 3.16 23.27 0.72
C SER A 6 3.79 21.88 0.76
N ILE A 7 3.28 20.93 -0.04
CA ILE A 7 3.87 19.58 -0.19
C ILE A 7 5.32 19.68 -0.67
N PHE A 8 5.59 20.52 -1.67
CA PHE A 8 6.95 20.71 -2.15
C PHE A 8 7.87 21.39 -1.11
N GLU A 9 7.36 22.36 -0.35
CA GLU A 9 8.11 22.96 0.77
C GLU A 9 8.47 21.90 1.82
N ASP A 10 7.51 21.08 2.25
CA ASP A 10 7.70 20.01 3.23
C ASP A 10 8.64 18.90 2.71
N ALA A 11 8.60 18.57 1.42
CA ALA A 11 9.47 17.56 0.82
C ALA A 11 10.95 17.98 0.79
N LYS A 12 11.26 19.29 0.88
CA LYS A 12 12.65 19.75 1.02
C LYS A 12 13.25 19.30 2.34
N PHE A 13 12.47 19.34 3.42
CA PHE A 13 12.91 18.84 4.72
C PHE A 13 13.18 17.33 4.68
N VAL A 14 12.36 16.55 3.96
CA VAL A 14 12.64 15.13 3.73
C VAL A 14 13.97 14.92 3.02
N SER A 15 14.25 15.73 1.99
CA SER A 15 15.52 15.67 1.26
C SER A 15 16.71 16.08 2.13
N GLU A 16 16.56 17.09 2.98
CA GLU A 16 17.59 17.53 3.93
C GLU A 16 17.97 16.41 4.90
N ILE A 17 16.98 15.74 5.52
CA ILE A 17 17.25 14.61 6.43
C ILE A 17 17.89 13.44 5.70
N SER A 18 17.42 13.12 4.48
CA SER A 18 18.02 12.05 3.69
C SER A 18 19.48 12.34 3.32
N ASN A 19 19.84 13.60 3.07
CA ASN A 19 21.22 13.98 2.77
C ASN A 19 22.13 13.88 4.00
N LEU A 20 21.59 14.10 5.20
CA LEU A 20 22.32 13.91 6.45
C LEU A 20 22.50 12.43 6.80
N LEU A 21 21.58 11.57 6.36
CA LEU A 21 21.57 10.12 6.64
C LEU A 21 21.45 9.30 5.35
N PRO A 22 22.41 9.43 4.40
CA PRO A 22 22.27 8.90 3.04
C PRO A 22 22.27 7.37 2.96
N TYR A 23 22.72 6.69 4.01
CA TYR A 23 22.72 5.23 4.12
C TYR A 23 21.37 4.66 4.53
N LEU A 24 20.46 5.49 5.07
CA LEU A 24 19.12 5.06 5.49
C LEU A 24 18.12 5.24 4.35
N PRO A 25 17.37 4.19 3.96
CA PRO A 25 16.34 4.31 2.95
C PRO A 25 15.17 5.16 3.44
N VAL A 26 14.68 6.03 2.57
CA VAL A 26 13.49 6.86 2.79
C VAL A 26 12.26 6.11 2.29
N ILE A 27 11.30 5.88 3.17
CA ILE A 27 10.12 5.04 2.94
C ILE A 27 8.88 5.87 3.24
N ALA A 28 7.95 5.91 2.28
CA ALA A 28 6.70 6.62 2.48
C ALA A 28 5.70 5.79 3.29
N ASN A 29 5.10 6.38 4.34
CA ASN A 29 3.88 5.82 4.91
C ASN A 29 2.70 6.13 3.99
N GLU A 30 2.03 5.09 3.50
CA GLU A 30 0.90 5.19 2.60
C GLU A 30 -0.22 6.02 3.23
N ARG A 31 -0.90 6.81 2.38
CA ARG A 31 -1.90 7.87 2.63
C ARG A 31 -1.36 9.23 2.22
N CYS A 32 -0.40 9.76 2.97
CA CYS A 32 0.09 11.12 2.75
C CYS A 32 1.61 11.18 2.57
N GLY A 33 2.38 10.25 3.17
CA GLY A 33 3.84 10.18 3.02
C GLY A 33 4.31 10.14 1.57
N THR A 34 3.56 9.47 0.69
CA THR A 34 3.88 9.32 -0.74
C THR A 34 3.92 10.63 -1.50
N TRP A 35 3.26 11.69 -1.02
CA TRP A 35 3.33 13.02 -1.63
C TRP A 35 4.63 13.77 -1.30
N TYR A 36 5.29 13.44 -0.20
CA TYR A 36 6.52 14.12 0.24
C TYR A 36 7.80 13.40 -0.19
N VAL A 37 7.69 12.17 -0.68
CA VAL A 37 8.82 11.35 -1.15
C VAL A 37 8.84 11.36 -2.68
N ASP A 38 9.90 11.95 -3.25
CA ASP A 38 10.16 11.94 -4.68
C ASP A 38 10.60 10.53 -5.13
N PRO A 39 9.78 9.82 -5.94
CA PRO A 39 10.08 8.44 -6.31
C PRO A 39 11.31 8.31 -7.21
N THR A 40 11.73 9.38 -7.90
CA THR A 40 12.94 9.38 -8.72
C THR A 40 14.22 9.41 -7.88
N LYS A 41 14.14 9.98 -6.68
CA LYS A 41 15.27 10.10 -5.74
C LYS A 41 15.34 8.95 -4.75
N PHE A 42 14.20 8.56 -4.20
CA PHE A 42 14.14 7.64 -3.06
C PHE A 42 13.60 6.26 -3.40
N GLY A 43 13.10 6.07 -4.63
CA GLY A 43 12.41 4.85 -5.02
C GLY A 43 10.95 4.83 -4.59
N THR A 44 10.30 3.68 -4.78
CA THR A 44 8.85 3.53 -4.60
C THR A 44 8.48 2.66 -3.40
N GLN A 45 9.39 2.42 -2.45
CA GLN A 45 9.08 1.59 -1.28
C GLN A 45 8.10 2.32 -0.36
N THR A 46 7.12 1.57 0.14
CA THR A 46 6.08 2.10 1.02
C THR A 46 5.82 1.17 2.21
N VAL A 47 5.23 1.73 3.26
CA VAL A 47 4.69 1.01 4.44
C VAL A 47 3.31 1.53 4.74
N TYR A 48 2.52 0.81 5.53
CA TYR A 48 1.18 1.27 5.92
C TYR A 48 0.96 1.14 7.44
N PHE A 49 1.37 2.17 8.17
CA PHE A 49 1.07 2.37 9.58
C PHE A 49 -0.14 3.28 9.73
N LYS A 50 -1.28 2.72 10.17
CA LYS A 50 -2.55 3.45 10.26
C LYS A 50 -2.65 4.19 11.60
N SER A 51 -2.85 5.50 11.56
CA SER A 51 -3.00 6.35 12.76
C SER A 51 -4.07 5.87 13.75
N THR A 52 -5.16 5.26 13.26
CA THR A 52 -6.24 4.74 14.12
C THR A 52 -5.77 3.66 15.09
N ASP A 53 -4.69 2.93 14.76
CA ASP A 53 -4.10 1.90 15.61
C ASP A 53 -3.29 2.53 16.77
N GLY A 54 -3.03 3.84 16.72
CA GLY A 54 -2.39 4.64 17.77
C GLY A 54 -3.33 5.61 18.48
N HIS A 55 -4.63 5.58 18.20
CA HIS A 55 -5.59 6.44 18.89
C HIS A 55 -5.73 6.04 20.36
N THR A 56 -5.90 7.04 21.23
CA THR A 56 -6.06 6.85 22.67
C THR A 56 -7.20 5.88 22.98
N GLY A 57 -6.92 4.87 23.81
CA GLY A 57 -7.87 3.81 24.19
C GLY A 57 -8.14 2.75 23.10
N LYS A 58 -7.55 2.87 21.90
CA LYS A 58 -7.70 1.88 20.81
C LYS A 58 -6.42 1.14 20.46
N TRP A 59 -5.29 1.47 21.09
CA TRP A 59 -3.95 0.99 20.74
C TRP A 59 -3.94 -0.46 20.30
N ALA A 60 -3.45 -0.71 19.09
CA ALA A 60 -3.58 -2.02 18.47
C ALA A 60 -2.33 -2.40 17.68
N PHE A 61 -1.90 -3.64 17.84
CA PHE A 61 -0.97 -4.29 16.93
C PHE A 61 -1.75 -5.06 15.84
N ASN A 62 -1.67 -4.59 14.59
CA ASN A 62 -2.44 -5.14 13.48
C ASN A 62 -1.59 -6.07 12.59
N LEU A 63 -1.84 -7.38 12.69
CA LEU A 63 -1.16 -8.40 11.90
C LEU A 63 -1.37 -8.28 10.37
N ARG A 64 -2.46 -7.65 9.92
CA ARG A 64 -2.69 -7.40 8.48
C ARG A 64 -1.85 -6.24 7.94
N ARG A 65 -1.37 -5.38 8.83
CA ARG A 65 -0.50 -4.22 8.56
C ARG A 65 0.84 -4.39 9.25
N LEU A 66 1.36 -5.63 9.25
CA LEU A 66 2.61 -5.97 9.92
C LEU A 66 3.82 -5.28 9.30
N ASN A 67 3.76 -4.88 8.03
CA ASN A 67 4.89 -4.31 7.28
C ASN A 67 6.14 -5.21 7.33
N ALA A 68 5.96 -6.53 7.21
CA ALA A 68 7.05 -7.50 7.39
C ALA A 68 8.22 -7.33 6.41
N HIS A 69 7.97 -6.79 5.21
CA HIS A 69 9.02 -6.47 4.25
C HIS A 69 10.02 -5.44 4.81
N LEU A 70 9.59 -4.58 5.73
CA LEU A 70 10.42 -3.56 6.36
C LEU A 70 11.58 -4.16 7.16
N PHE A 71 11.45 -5.36 7.72
CA PHE A 71 12.53 -6.02 8.45
C PHE A 71 13.77 -6.22 7.56
N SER A 72 13.55 -6.71 6.34
CA SER A 72 14.65 -6.93 5.39
C SER A 72 15.35 -5.63 5.00
N ILE A 73 14.59 -4.54 4.88
CA ILE A 73 15.11 -3.21 4.54
C ILE A 73 15.95 -2.67 5.71
N ILE A 74 15.39 -2.70 6.93
CA ILE A 74 16.07 -2.21 8.13
C ILE A 74 17.37 -2.99 8.37
N ILE A 75 17.33 -4.33 8.32
CA ILE A 75 18.50 -5.16 8.58
C ILE A 75 19.58 -4.92 7.52
N LYS A 76 19.19 -4.78 6.25
CA LYS A 76 20.14 -4.53 5.14
C LYS A 76 20.82 -3.17 5.24
N HIS A 77 20.07 -2.13 5.63
CA HIS A 77 20.55 -0.75 5.61
C HIS A 77 20.95 -0.21 6.99
N GLY A 78 20.82 -1.01 8.04
CA GLY A 78 21.09 -0.58 9.41
C GLY A 78 20.08 0.43 9.94
N GLY A 79 18.84 0.44 9.45
CA GLY A 79 17.78 1.38 9.85
C GLY A 79 16.88 1.82 8.68
N CYS A 80 15.99 2.77 8.93
CA CYS A 80 15.19 3.43 7.89
C CYS A 80 14.63 4.80 8.33
N ILE A 81 14.16 5.57 7.35
CA ILE A 81 13.39 6.80 7.54
C ILE A 81 11.97 6.56 7.05
N ILE A 82 10.96 6.76 7.89
CA ILE A 82 9.55 6.62 7.55
C ILE A 82 8.89 8.00 7.52
N VAL A 83 8.44 8.42 6.34
CA VAL A 83 7.87 9.74 6.10
C VAL A 83 6.36 9.69 6.21
N ASP A 84 5.80 10.58 7.02
CA ASP A 84 4.37 10.82 7.16
C ASP A 84 4.13 12.30 7.48
N SER A 85 2.87 12.72 7.56
CA SER A 85 2.53 14.08 8.01
C SER A 85 1.21 14.10 8.78
N THR A 86 0.92 15.22 9.43
CA THR A 86 -0.35 15.42 10.11
C THR A 86 -0.85 16.84 9.95
N ARG A 87 -2.17 16.99 9.98
CA ARG A 87 -2.86 18.29 9.89
C ARG A 87 -2.84 19.03 11.23
N ARG A 88 -3.45 20.22 11.20
CA ARG A 88 -3.56 21.21 12.29
C ARG A 88 -3.63 20.60 13.69
N GLY A 89 -2.82 21.15 14.59
CA GLY A 89 -2.88 20.88 16.03
C GLY A 89 -1.96 19.75 16.51
N LYS A 90 -1.34 18.98 15.62
CA LYS A 90 -0.35 17.95 15.96
C LYS A 90 1.00 18.24 15.29
N ARG A 91 2.09 17.91 15.98
CA ARG A 91 3.46 17.95 15.43
C ARG A 91 3.81 16.66 14.67
N ILE A 92 3.29 15.54 15.18
CA ILE A 92 3.59 14.18 14.72
C ILE A 92 2.26 13.41 14.66
N PRO A 93 1.98 12.65 13.58
CA PRO A 93 0.78 11.82 13.49
C PRO A 93 0.83 10.65 14.49
N ASP A 94 -0.34 10.12 14.87
CA ASP A 94 -0.43 8.98 15.79
C ASP A 94 0.22 7.70 15.23
N SER A 95 0.31 7.58 13.90
CA SER A 95 1.08 6.53 13.21
C SER A 95 2.54 6.52 13.65
N GLN A 96 3.13 7.70 13.84
CA GLN A 96 4.54 7.88 14.21
C GLN A 96 4.75 8.01 15.72
N SER A 97 3.84 8.65 16.46
CA SER A 97 4.00 8.85 17.91
C SER A 97 3.63 7.62 18.73
N LYS A 98 2.80 6.71 18.19
CA LYS A 98 2.28 5.54 18.91
C LYS A 98 2.33 4.24 18.09
N THR A 99 1.80 4.21 16.87
CA THR A 99 1.69 2.95 16.10
C THR A 99 3.06 2.32 15.76
N ILE A 100 4.00 3.09 15.20
CA ILE A 100 5.37 2.62 14.91
C ILE A 100 6.11 2.24 16.20
N PRO A 101 6.06 3.02 17.29
CA PRO A 101 6.62 2.60 18.58
C PRO A 101 6.07 1.29 19.13
N ILE A 102 4.75 1.10 19.09
CA ILE A 102 4.10 -0.16 19.49
C ILE A 102 4.64 -1.31 18.64
N TRP A 103 4.77 -1.07 17.33
CA TRP A 103 5.31 -2.05 16.40
C TRP A 103 6.77 -2.40 16.72
N CYS A 104 7.65 -1.42 16.92
CA CYS A 104 9.06 -1.65 17.27
C CYS A 104 9.17 -2.47 18.56
N CYS A 105 8.48 -2.05 19.62
CA CYS A 105 8.53 -2.72 20.93
C CYS A 105 7.96 -4.15 20.86
N THR A 106 6.86 -4.37 20.14
CA THR A 106 6.30 -5.73 19.95
C THR A 106 7.30 -6.63 19.21
N ILE A 107 7.99 -6.10 18.19
CA ILE A 107 8.98 -6.85 17.41
C ILE A 107 10.24 -7.15 18.22
N ASN A 108 10.73 -6.21 19.04
CA ASN A 108 11.91 -6.43 19.88
C ASN A 108 11.69 -7.54 20.92
N ASN A 109 10.46 -7.70 21.40
CA ASN A 109 10.12 -8.68 22.43
C ASN A 109 9.72 -10.06 21.87
N ALA A 110 9.38 -10.16 20.58
CA ALA A 110 8.90 -11.41 20.02
C ALA A 110 9.94 -12.53 19.91
N PRO A 111 11.23 -12.28 19.56
CA PRO A 111 12.27 -13.31 19.51
C PRO A 111 12.42 -14.12 20.81
N ASN A 112 12.32 -13.47 21.96
CA ASN A 112 12.39 -14.10 23.30
C ASN A 112 11.01 -14.15 23.96
N GLY A 113 9.96 -14.31 23.15
CA GLY A 113 8.58 -14.12 23.58
C GLY A 113 8.18 -14.96 24.80
N GLU A 114 8.60 -16.23 24.90
CA GLU A 114 8.28 -17.07 26.06
C GLU A 114 8.94 -16.55 27.35
N ALA A 115 10.21 -16.18 27.32
CA ALA A 115 10.92 -15.59 28.47
C ALA A 115 10.33 -14.22 28.86
N TYR A 116 10.03 -13.38 27.87
CA TYR A 116 9.40 -12.07 28.09
C TYR A 116 8.01 -12.19 28.73
N LEU A 117 7.18 -13.13 28.27
CA LEU A 117 5.83 -13.32 28.79
C LEU A 117 5.81 -13.93 30.19
N THR A 118 6.80 -14.77 30.52
CA THR A 118 6.94 -15.40 31.84
C THR A 118 7.72 -14.55 32.86
N ARG A 119 8.30 -13.42 32.42
CA ARG A 119 9.21 -12.58 33.21
C ARG A 119 10.38 -13.37 33.81
N ASN A 120 10.94 -14.28 33.02
CA ASN A 120 12.17 -14.97 33.42
C ASN A 120 13.36 -14.01 33.34
N ASP A 121 14.21 -14.02 34.38
CA ASP A 121 15.43 -13.22 34.52
C ASP A 121 16.58 -13.61 33.56
N GLU A 122 16.30 -14.41 32.51
CA GLU A 122 17.28 -14.87 31.52
C GLU A 122 17.30 -14.00 30.24
N LEU A 123 16.61 -12.86 30.24
CA LEU A 123 16.71 -11.91 29.13
C LEU A 123 18.11 -11.30 29.11
N ASP A 124 18.71 -11.21 27.92
CA ASP A 124 19.96 -10.47 27.72
C ASP A 124 19.77 -9.03 28.20
N ASP A 125 20.45 -8.66 29.30
CA ASP A 125 20.35 -7.36 29.96
C ASP A 125 20.64 -6.18 29.00
N GLU A 126 21.31 -6.42 27.88
CA GLU A 126 21.65 -5.40 26.89
C GLU A 126 20.57 -5.20 25.79
N TRP A 127 19.62 -6.13 25.63
CA TRP A 127 18.61 -6.03 24.57
C TRP A 127 17.41 -5.16 24.98
N ASP A 128 17.26 -4.00 24.32
CA ASP A 128 16.17 -3.05 24.60
C ASP A 128 14.78 -3.60 24.25
N THR A 129 14.05 -3.94 25.31
CA THR A 129 12.66 -4.42 25.29
C THR A 129 11.63 -3.33 25.61
N GLU A 130 12.07 -2.13 26.00
CA GLU A 130 11.17 -1.10 26.51
C GLU A 130 10.30 -0.46 25.41
N PHE A 131 9.14 0.04 25.82
CA PHE A 131 8.29 0.84 24.95
C PHE A 131 8.78 2.29 24.94
N HIS A 132 9.23 2.79 23.79
CA HIS A 132 9.73 4.17 23.67
C HIS A 132 8.68 5.13 23.14
N SER A 133 8.43 6.24 23.85
CA SER A 133 7.50 7.29 23.41
C SER A 133 8.01 8.68 23.75
N LEU A 134 7.62 9.70 22.99
CA LEU A 134 7.96 11.09 23.29
C LEU A 134 7.18 11.65 24.50
N PRO A 135 7.84 12.01 25.62
CA PRO A 135 7.17 12.56 26.79
C PRO A 135 6.46 13.90 26.53
N SER A 136 6.89 14.63 25.51
CA SER A 136 6.28 15.90 25.08
C SER A 136 4.95 15.72 24.33
N LEU A 137 4.63 14.49 23.91
CA LEU A 137 3.40 14.17 23.16
C LEU A 137 2.53 13.15 23.89
N ILE A 138 3.13 12.23 24.64
CA ILE A 138 2.48 11.12 25.31
C ILE A 138 2.70 11.27 26.81
N SER A 139 1.61 11.37 27.57
CA SER A 139 1.69 11.46 29.03
C SER A 139 2.25 10.16 29.62
N LYS A 140 2.86 10.23 30.82
CA LYS A 140 3.33 9.03 31.53
C LYS A 140 2.21 7.99 31.74
N SER A 141 0.99 8.45 32.03
CA SER A 141 -0.17 7.56 32.16
C SER A 141 -0.48 6.85 30.85
N GLU A 142 -0.52 7.59 29.73
CA GLU A 142 -0.78 7.01 28.41
C GLU A 142 0.34 6.03 28.00
N HIS A 143 1.59 6.40 28.25
CA HIS A 143 2.75 5.52 28.04
C HIS A 143 2.60 4.20 28.80
N ASN A 144 2.31 4.25 30.10
CA ASN A 144 2.17 3.05 30.93
C ASN A 144 1.00 2.17 30.47
N GLN A 145 -0.10 2.77 30.01
CA GLN A 145 -1.25 2.05 29.45
C GLN A 145 -0.91 1.36 28.13
N ILE A 146 -0.09 1.97 27.27
CA ILE A 146 0.36 1.33 26.03
C ILE A 146 1.36 0.21 26.35
N ALA A 147 2.33 0.47 27.22
CA ALA A 147 3.35 -0.49 27.63
C ALA A 147 2.73 -1.76 28.22
N SER A 148 1.67 -1.63 29.03
CA SER A 148 0.97 -2.78 29.61
C SER A 148 0.25 -3.67 28.59
N LEU A 149 -0.02 -3.16 27.37
CA LEU A 149 -0.63 -3.92 26.27
C LEU A 149 0.40 -4.66 25.40
N ILE A 150 1.70 -4.32 25.49
CA ILE A 150 2.76 -4.94 24.66
C ILE A 150 2.80 -6.47 24.83
N PRO A 151 2.73 -7.06 26.04
CA PRO A 151 2.69 -8.52 26.20
C PRO A 151 1.56 -9.19 25.41
N GLN A 152 0.37 -8.57 25.39
CA GLN A 152 -0.75 -9.08 24.61
C GLN A 152 -0.47 -9.03 23.09
N PHE A 153 0.21 -7.99 22.62
CA PHE A 153 0.59 -7.87 21.21
C PHE A 153 1.68 -8.85 20.81
N VAL A 154 2.65 -9.11 21.70
CA VAL A 154 3.67 -10.14 21.51
C VAL A 154 3.01 -11.51 21.39
N GLN A 155 2.14 -11.89 22.34
CA GLN A 155 1.39 -13.16 22.27
C GLN A 155 0.59 -13.28 20.97
N LYS A 156 -0.06 -12.18 20.54
CA LYS A 156 -0.81 -12.15 19.30
C LYS A 156 0.07 -12.37 18.07
N LEU A 157 1.31 -11.88 18.07
CA LEU A 157 2.27 -12.11 16.99
C LEU A 157 2.80 -13.55 17.00
N LEU A 158 3.14 -14.11 18.16
CA LEU A 158 3.57 -15.50 18.30
C LEU A 158 2.50 -16.47 17.77
N ASN A 159 1.23 -16.21 18.12
CA ASN A 159 0.10 -17.06 17.71
C ASN A 159 -0.34 -16.85 16.24
N SER A 160 0.32 -15.95 15.49
CA SER A 160 -0.10 -15.59 14.13
C SER A 160 0.41 -16.52 13.03
N GLY A 161 1.32 -17.44 13.36
CA GLY A 161 2.04 -18.28 12.39
C GLY A 161 3.14 -17.52 11.64
N PHE A 162 3.47 -16.29 12.03
CA PHE A 162 4.62 -15.57 11.50
C PHE A 162 5.93 -16.27 11.91
N ASP A 163 6.88 -16.37 11.00
CA ASP A 163 8.18 -17.03 11.23
C ASP A 163 9.10 -16.16 12.10
N ILE A 164 8.87 -16.23 13.42
CA ILE A 164 9.65 -15.51 14.44
C ILE A 164 11.08 -16.02 14.49
N GLN A 165 11.33 -17.29 14.21
CA GLN A 165 12.68 -17.86 14.24
C GLN A 165 13.57 -17.24 13.16
N SER A 166 13.06 -17.11 11.94
CA SER A 166 13.77 -16.44 10.84
C SER A 166 14.03 -14.97 11.14
N LEU A 167 13.08 -14.29 11.79
CA LEU A 167 13.27 -12.91 12.24
C LEU A 167 14.35 -12.81 13.32
N SER A 168 14.26 -13.64 14.37
CA SER A 168 15.23 -13.72 15.48
C SER A 168 16.65 -13.96 14.98
N ASN A 169 16.81 -14.90 14.04
CA ASN A 169 18.12 -15.22 13.47
C ASN A 169 18.74 -14.03 12.71
N LYS A 170 17.93 -13.15 12.12
CA LYS A 170 18.40 -12.03 11.27
C LYS A 170 18.48 -10.70 12.01
N LEU A 171 17.58 -10.45 12.97
CA LEU A 171 17.51 -9.20 13.71
C LEU A 171 18.59 -9.19 14.81
N LYS A 172 19.74 -8.59 14.50
CA LYS A 172 20.90 -8.56 15.41
C LYS A 172 20.91 -7.42 16.44
N LYS A 173 20.01 -6.44 16.30
CA LYS A 173 19.88 -5.29 17.20
C LYS A 173 18.39 -4.95 17.35
N PRO A 174 17.94 -4.42 18.50
CA PRO A 174 16.57 -3.96 18.68
C PRO A 174 16.25 -2.79 17.75
N LEU A 175 14.97 -2.62 17.42
CA LEU A 175 14.44 -1.48 16.68
C LEU A 175 14.16 -0.33 17.65
N ARG A 176 14.66 0.87 17.36
CA ARG A 176 14.41 2.08 18.17
C ARG A 176 13.69 3.14 17.35
N PRO A 177 12.45 3.55 17.73
CA PRO A 177 11.80 4.68 17.09
C PRO A 177 12.50 5.99 17.47
N LEU A 178 12.74 6.85 16.49
CA LEU A 178 13.27 8.21 16.66
C LEU A 178 12.36 9.20 15.95
N TRP A 179 12.27 10.46 16.40
CA TRP A 179 11.25 11.39 15.89
C TRP A 179 11.84 12.70 15.41
N PHE A 180 11.63 12.99 14.13
CA PHE A 180 12.20 14.14 13.45
C PHE A 180 11.06 15.00 12.91
N THR A 181 11.15 16.30 13.11
CA THR A 181 10.19 17.31 12.64
C THR A 181 10.95 18.52 12.11
N PRO A 182 10.34 19.44 11.34
CA PRO A 182 11.02 20.67 10.94
C PRO A 182 11.48 21.56 12.12
N SER A 183 10.96 21.33 13.33
CA SER A 183 11.43 21.99 14.55
C SER A 183 12.69 21.35 15.14
N SER A 184 13.14 20.20 14.62
CA SER A 184 14.33 19.48 15.08
C SER A 184 15.64 20.07 14.54
N ASN A 185 15.60 21.14 13.74
CA ASN A 185 16.77 21.76 13.07
C ASN A 185 17.96 22.06 13.99
N ILE A 186 17.73 22.33 15.28
CA ILE A 186 18.79 22.61 16.26
C ILE A 186 19.74 21.41 16.42
N PHE A 187 19.24 20.18 16.25
CA PHE A 187 20.01 18.95 16.46
C PHE A 187 20.57 18.34 15.17
N LEU A 188 20.17 18.84 14.00
CA LEU A 188 20.54 18.24 12.71
C LEU A 188 22.02 18.41 12.36
N HIS A 189 22.68 19.45 12.88
CA HIS A 189 24.10 19.68 12.66
C HIS A 189 25.01 18.84 13.58
N ASN A 190 24.44 18.09 14.52
CA ASN A 190 25.19 17.26 15.44
C ASN A 190 24.47 15.92 15.68
N LEU A 191 24.05 15.28 14.58
CA LEU A 191 23.43 13.97 14.65
C LEU A 191 24.46 12.93 15.11
N PRO A 192 24.06 11.99 15.98
CA PRO A 192 24.94 10.89 16.33
C PRO A 192 25.15 10.00 15.11
N ASP A 193 26.29 9.31 15.07
CA ASP A 193 26.49 8.22 14.12
C ASP A 193 25.58 7.05 14.50
N TYR A 194 24.47 6.88 13.78
CA TYR A 194 23.55 5.78 14.05
C TYR A 194 24.12 4.41 13.63
N THR A 195 25.18 4.35 12.83
CA THR A 195 25.78 3.07 12.43
C THR A 195 26.46 2.36 13.60
N SER A 196 27.00 3.14 14.56
CA SER A 196 27.63 2.64 15.77
C SER A 196 26.66 2.39 16.93
N MET A 197 25.37 2.71 16.77
CA MET A 197 24.39 2.57 17.85
C MET A 197 24.04 1.09 18.13
N PRO A 198 23.69 0.74 19.37
CA PRO A 198 23.30 -0.63 19.74
C PRO A 198 21.90 -1.02 19.23
N PHE A 199 21.25 -0.18 18.43
CA PHE A 199 19.91 -0.39 17.88
C PHE A 199 19.84 -0.01 16.39
N TYR A 200 18.84 -0.52 15.68
CA TYR A 200 18.48 -0.03 14.35
C TYR A 200 17.52 1.16 14.48
N PRO A 201 17.88 2.37 14.01
CA PRO A 201 16.99 3.52 14.03
C PRO A 201 15.82 3.33 13.06
N VAL A 202 14.60 3.55 13.57
CA VAL A 202 13.38 3.71 12.79
C VAL A 202 12.96 5.16 12.91
N ILE A 203 13.43 6.01 11.99
CA ILE A 203 13.23 7.46 12.06
C ILE A 203 11.82 7.80 11.56
N CYS A 204 10.93 8.11 12.49
CA CYS A 204 9.63 8.71 12.24
C CYS A 204 9.79 10.19 11.84
N LEU A 205 9.80 10.46 10.55
CA LEU A 205 9.95 11.79 9.99
C LEU A 205 8.57 12.42 9.68
N SER A 206 8.13 13.35 10.53
CA SER A 206 6.91 14.13 10.28
C SER A 206 7.27 15.30 9.37
N ALA A 207 6.87 15.23 8.10
CA ALA A 207 7.35 16.15 7.06
C ALA A 207 6.89 17.59 7.25
N SER A 208 5.63 17.78 7.69
CA SER A 208 5.02 19.12 7.75
C SER A 208 5.42 19.91 9.00
N LYS A 209 5.66 21.20 8.80
CA LYS A 209 5.85 22.17 9.89
C LYS A 209 4.55 22.31 10.69
N MET A 210 4.63 22.26 12.01
CA MET A 210 3.49 22.59 12.87
C MET A 210 3.24 24.10 12.82
N VAL A 211 2.02 24.47 12.43
CA VAL A 211 1.55 25.85 12.42
C VAL A 211 0.31 25.93 13.30
N GLU A 212 0.26 26.91 14.20
CA GLU A 212 -0.80 27.06 15.21
C GLU A 212 -2.21 27.11 14.60
N SER A 213 -2.39 27.95 13.58
CA SER A 213 -3.63 28.05 12.80
C SER A 213 -3.80 26.93 11.76
N GLY A 214 -2.76 26.10 11.56
CA GLY A 214 -2.64 25.13 10.47
C GLY A 214 -2.31 25.75 9.10
N VAL A 215 -2.25 27.09 9.00
CA VAL A 215 -1.97 27.80 7.77
C VAL A 215 -1.05 29.01 8.00
N GLU A 216 -0.05 29.20 7.16
CA GLU A 216 0.94 30.27 7.33
C GLU A 216 1.15 31.01 6.02
N ARG A 217 1.24 32.34 6.04
CA ARG A 217 1.47 33.10 4.80
C ARG A 217 2.94 32.94 4.37
N ARG A 218 3.14 32.55 3.11
CA ARG A 218 4.45 32.51 2.45
C ARG A 218 4.49 33.56 1.34
N LYS A 219 5.68 33.79 0.78
CA LYS A 219 5.80 34.62 -0.42
C LYS A 219 5.15 33.88 -1.60
N GLY A 220 4.00 34.37 -2.06
CA GLY A 220 3.30 33.86 -3.25
C GLY A 220 2.30 32.72 -3.02
N PHE A 221 2.13 32.20 -1.79
CA PHE A 221 1.09 31.20 -1.49
C PHE A 221 0.77 31.13 0.01
N LEU A 222 -0.30 30.43 0.37
CA LEU A 222 -0.62 30.09 1.74
C LEU A 222 -0.12 28.68 2.03
N TYR A 223 0.85 28.55 2.94
CA TYR A 223 1.28 27.25 3.44
C TYR A 223 0.14 26.59 4.22
N VAL A 224 -0.08 25.30 4.00
CA VAL A 224 -1.08 24.50 4.69
C VAL A 224 -0.39 23.26 5.27
N GLN A 225 -0.38 23.16 6.60
CA GLN A 225 0.22 22.03 7.31
C GLN A 225 -0.49 20.71 6.92
N GLY A 226 0.28 19.65 6.67
CA GLY A 226 -0.28 18.32 6.38
C GLY A 226 -1.07 18.32 5.06
N SER A 227 -0.55 19.04 4.07
CA SER A 227 -1.26 19.30 2.80
C SER A 227 -1.64 18.05 2.03
N ALA A 228 -0.84 16.98 2.16
CA ALA A 228 -1.06 15.69 1.50
C ALA A 228 -2.15 14.83 2.14
N ASP A 229 -2.56 15.14 3.37
CA ASP A 229 -3.60 14.38 4.06
C ASP A 229 -4.97 14.64 3.40
N ASP A 230 -5.92 13.71 3.54
CA ASP A 230 -7.14 13.51 2.72
C ASP A 230 -7.04 14.06 1.28
N HIS A 231 -6.02 13.63 0.52
CA HIS A 231 -5.81 14.07 -0.86
C HIS A 231 -6.98 13.75 -1.79
N GLU A 232 -7.80 12.77 -1.43
CA GLU A 232 -9.04 12.43 -2.13
C GLU A 232 -10.02 13.61 -2.22
N MET A 233 -9.96 14.56 -1.28
CA MET A 233 -10.84 15.72 -1.23
C MET A 233 -10.39 16.89 -2.11
N TRP A 234 -9.12 16.93 -2.54
CA TRP A 234 -8.56 18.11 -3.21
C TRP A 234 -7.69 17.81 -4.44
N ALA A 235 -7.18 16.58 -4.61
CA ALA A 235 -6.20 16.26 -5.65
C ALA A 235 -6.81 16.17 -7.06
N LYS A 236 -8.14 16.07 -7.19
CA LYS A 236 -8.85 16.09 -8.49
C LYS A 236 -8.27 15.13 -9.55
N GLY A 237 -7.81 13.95 -9.12
CA GLY A 237 -7.21 12.93 -9.98
C GLY A 237 -5.68 12.99 -10.13
N LEU A 238 -5.03 14.03 -9.58
CA LEU A 238 -3.57 14.06 -9.45
C LEU A 238 -3.12 13.03 -8.41
N ILE A 239 -2.07 12.28 -8.74
CA ILE A 239 -1.45 11.28 -7.85
C ILE A 239 0.01 11.65 -7.57
N PRO A 240 0.63 11.16 -6.49
CA PRO A 240 1.99 11.57 -6.13
C PRO A 240 3.05 11.37 -7.24
N PRO A 241 3.13 10.22 -7.93
CA PRO A 241 4.12 10.06 -9.02
C PRO A 241 3.92 11.07 -10.15
N LEU A 242 2.67 11.45 -10.42
CA LEU A 242 2.34 12.43 -11.44
C LEU A 242 2.69 13.85 -11.01
N PHE A 243 2.44 14.17 -9.74
CA PHE A 243 2.88 15.44 -9.17
C PHE A 243 4.39 15.58 -9.30
N TRP A 244 5.17 14.60 -8.86
CA TRP A 244 6.64 14.65 -8.96
C TRP A 244 7.14 14.67 -10.40
N LYS A 245 6.46 13.99 -11.33
CA LYS A 245 6.83 14.05 -12.75
C LYS A 245 6.73 15.46 -13.35
N TYR A 246 5.71 16.23 -12.96
CA TYR A 246 5.41 17.55 -13.53
C TYR A 246 5.49 18.69 -12.50
N HIS A 247 6.25 18.49 -11.41
CA HIS A 247 6.19 19.39 -10.27
C HIS A 247 6.72 20.77 -10.64
N GLU A 248 7.76 20.88 -11.47
CA GLU A 248 8.34 22.16 -11.88
C GLU A 248 7.29 23.04 -12.58
N GLU A 249 6.57 22.49 -13.56
CA GLU A 249 5.54 23.20 -14.31
C GLU A 249 4.33 23.53 -13.42
N ILE A 250 3.89 22.59 -12.58
CA ILE A 250 2.78 22.80 -11.63
C ILE A 250 3.13 23.92 -10.64
N LEU A 251 4.36 23.92 -10.11
CA LEU A 251 4.81 24.87 -9.09
C LEU A 251 5.13 26.25 -9.66
N ASN A 252 5.43 26.36 -10.96
CA ASN A 252 5.65 27.62 -11.66
C ASN A 252 4.37 28.40 -11.98
N THR A 253 3.19 27.83 -11.72
CA THR A 253 1.92 28.55 -11.87
C THR A 253 1.78 29.71 -10.88
N TYR A 254 1.01 30.74 -11.28
CA TYR A 254 0.83 31.97 -10.51
C TYR A 254 -0.41 31.94 -9.62
N ASN A 255 -1.45 31.20 -10.01
CA ASN A 255 -2.73 31.16 -9.29
C ASN A 255 -3.42 29.79 -9.38
N PHE A 256 -4.54 29.65 -8.65
CA PHE A 256 -5.26 28.38 -8.55
C PHE A 256 -5.95 27.95 -9.86
N ILE A 257 -6.37 28.90 -10.70
CA ILE A 257 -7.07 28.61 -11.96
C ILE A 257 -6.07 27.99 -12.95
N GLU A 258 -4.91 28.62 -13.10
CA GLU A 258 -3.83 28.14 -13.96
C GLU A 258 -3.30 26.78 -13.49
N CYS A 259 -3.07 26.64 -12.18
CA CYS A 259 -2.65 25.38 -11.57
C CYS A 259 -3.64 24.23 -11.86
N GLU A 260 -4.93 24.48 -11.70
CA GLU A 260 -5.96 23.48 -11.99
C GLU A 260 -6.03 23.11 -13.47
N LYS A 261 -5.88 24.11 -14.36
CA LYS A 261 -5.83 23.89 -15.81
C LYS A 261 -4.65 23.01 -16.21
N ILE A 262 -3.43 23.34 -15.75
CA ILE A 262 -2.21 22.59 -16.06
C ILE A 262 -2.28 21.17 -15.49
N VAL A 263 -2.71 21.01 -14.24
CA VAL A 263 -2.89 19.68 -13.63
C VAL A 263 -3.87 18.83 -14.45
N SER A 264 -4.99 19.40 -14.89
CA SER A 264 -5.98 18.71 -15.72
C SER A 264 -5.40 18.29 -17.08
N GLN A 265 -4.60 19.18 -17.70
CA GLN A 265 -3.91 18.89 -18.95
C GLN A 265 -2.92 17.73 -18.80
N PHE A 266 -2.10 17.71 -17.74
CA PHE A 266 -1.15 16.61 -17.50
C PHE A 266 -1.84 15.28 -17.20
N ILE A 267 -2.93 15.29 -16.43
CA ILE A 267 -3.72 14.08 -16.19
C ILE A 267 -4.29 13.54 -17.51
N GLN A 268 -4.81 14.42 -18.38
CA GLN A 268 -5.33 14.03 -19.68
C GLN A 268 -4.22 13.53 -20.61
N GLN A 269 -3.08 14.21 -20.65
CA GLN A 269 -1.91 13.81 -21.43
C GLN A 269 -1.42 12.43 -21.01
N GLU A 270 -1.26 12.17 -19.72
CA GLU A 270 -0.88 10.85 -19.22
C GLU A 270 -1.91 9.77 -19.54
N ARG A 271 -3.19 10.12 -19.50
CA ARG A 271 -4.26 9.20 -19.89
C ARG A 271 -4.16 8.85 -21.37
N LEU A 272 -3.91 9.84 -22.24
CA LEU A 272 -3.72 9.64 -23.68
C LEU A 272 -2.44 8.86 -23.98
N LEU A 273 -1.33 9.17 -23.31
CA LEU A 273 -0.08 8.43 -23.43
C LEU A 273 -0.25 6.97 -22.99
N LYS A 274 -0.96 6.71 -21.88
CA LYS A 274 -1.29 5.36 -21.45
C LYS A 274 -2.19 4.65 -22.44
N LEU A 275 -3.18 5.33 -23.02
CA LEU A 275 -4.03 4.76 -24.07
C LEU A 275 -3.20 4.39 -25.30
N HIS A 276 -2.38 5.32 -25.81
CA HIS A 276 -1.54 5.15 -26.99
C HIS A 276 -0.45 4.08 -26.77
N ASN A 277 0.26 4.13 -25.65
CA ASN A 277 1.21 3.09 -25.27
C ASN A 277 0.53 1.75 -25.09
N SER A 278 -0.76 1.71 -24.73
CA SER A 278 -1.49 0.47 -24.63
C SER A 278 -2.14 -0.03 -25.91
N GLU A 279 -2.15 0.82 -26.96
CA GLU A 279 -2.45 0.44 -28.34
C GLU A 279 -1.18 -0.04 -29.06
N LEU A 280 -0.01 0.50 -28.69
CA LEU A 280 1.31 0.11 -29.20
C LEU A 280 1.95 -1.08 -28.45
N SER A 281 1.69 -1.21 -27.15
CA SER A 281 2.08 -2.41 -26.41
C SER A 281 1.01 -3.48 -26.61
N ASN A 282 1.47 -4.73 -26.69
CA ASN A 282 0.65 -5.95 -26.68
C ASN A 282 -0.08 -6.14 -25.32
N ASP A 283 -0.58 -5.06 -24.69
CA ASP A 283 -1.23 -4.98 -23.38
C ASP A 283 -2.67 -5.51 -23.42
N SER A 284 -2.86 -6.58 -24.18
CA SER A 284 -4.09 -7.33 -24.23
C SER A 284 -4.36 -7.98 -22.86
N PHE A 285 -3.33 -8.37 -22.12
CA PHE A 285 -3.42 -8.93 -20.75
C PHE A 285 -2.21 -8.58 -19.87
N ASN A 286 -2.37 -8.70 -18.54
CA ASN A 286 -1.27 -8.67 -17.57
C ASN A 286 -1.43 -9.78 -16.53
N PHE A 287 -0.34 -10.46 -16.17
CA PHE A 287 -0.31 -11.37 -15.02
C PHE A 287 -0.38 -10.59 -13.70
N VAL A 288 -1.11 -11.14 -12.73
CA VAL A 288 -1.29 -10.56 -11.40
C VAL A 288 -0.20 -11.10 -10.48
N GLY A 289 0.93 -10.40 -10.40
CA GLY A 289 2.08 -10.85 -9.64
C GLY A 289 2.55 -12.25 -10.04
N ASN A 290 2.84 -13.10 -9.06
CA ASN A 290 3.35 -14.46 -9.28
C ASN A 290 2.24 -15.53 -9.21
N THR A 291 0.98 -15.15 -9.43
CA THR A 291 -0.19 -16.03 -9.21
C THR A 291 -0.59 -16.88 -10.41
N ASN A 292 0.12 -16.77 -11.54
CA ASN A 292 -0.23 -17.36 -12.84
C ASN A 292 -1.62 -17.00 -13.38
N ILE A 293 -2.30 -16.03 -12.75
CA ILE A 293 -3.57 -15.47 -13.20
C ILE A 293 -3.28 -14.21 -14.00
N ALA A 294 -3.79 -14.14 -15.22
CA ALA A 294 -3.78 -12.97 -16.07
C ALA A 294 -5.18 -12.35 -16.19
N ILE A 295 -5.23 -11.02 -16.24
CA ILE A 295 -6.45 -10.28 -16.55
C ILE A 295 -6.28 -9.61 -17.90
N GLY A 296 -7.23 -9.83 -18.81
CA GLY A 296 -7.13 -9.34 -20.18
C GLY A 296 -8.41 -8.78 -20.78
N ASN A 297 -8.27 -8.17 -21.95
CA ASN A 297 -9.35 -7.68 -22.80
C ASN A 297 -9.78 -8.77 -23.80
N TYR A 298 -10.74 -8.46 -24.69
CA TYR A 298 -11.20 -9.43 -25.67
C TYR A 298 -10.00 -10.01 -26.46
N LYS A 299 -9.15 -9.18 -27.07
CA LYS A 299 -7.99 -9.60 -27.90
C LYS A 299 -7.06 -10.62 -27.22
N SER A 300 -6.89 -10.57 -25.90
CA SER A 300 -6.02 -11.52 -25.19
C SER A 300 -6.48 -12.98 -25.25
N ALA A 301 -7.77 -13.19 -25.50
CA ALA A 301 -8.40 -14.49 -25.61
C ALA A 301 -8.64 -14.92 -27.05
N SER A 302 -8.07 -14.21 -28.05
CA SER A 302 -8.22 -14.56 -29.46
C SER A 302 -7.49 -15.87 -29.78
N PRO A 303 -8.20 -16.91 -30.24
CA PRO A 303 -7.59 -18.17 -30.66
C PRO A 303 -7.05 -18.10 -32.10
N PRO A 304 -6.02 -18.90 -32.44
CA PRO A 304 -5.38 -19.91 -31.58
C PRO A 304 -4.30 -19.34 -30.63
N GLU A 305 -3.89 -18.08 -30.79
CA GLU A 305 -2.72 -17.50 -30.12
C GLU A 305 -2.84 -17.47 -28.58
N CYS A 306 -4.06 -17.32 -28.06
CA CYS A 306 -4.31 -17.33 -26.62
C CYS A 306 -3.82 -18.63 -25.94
N TRP A 307 -3.90 -19.78 -26.61
CA TRP A 307 -3.50 -21.09 -26.07
C TRP A 307 -1.98 -21.28 -25.96
N MET A 308 -1.19 -20.44 -26.62
CA MET A 308 0.27 -20.43 -26.41
C MET A 308 0.62 -19.84 -25.04
N ASN A 309 -0.20 -18.90 -24.56
CA ASN A 309 0.05 -18.13 -23.34
C ASN A 309 -0.70 -18.69 -22.13
N PHE A 310 -1.83 -19.38 -22.34
CA PHE A 310 -2.73 -19.83 -21.28
C PHE A 310 -3.17 -21.27 -21.46
N ASP A 311 -3.30 -21.95 -20.33
CA ASP A 311 -3.79 -23.32 -20.26
C ASP A 311 -5.31 -23.35 -20.01
N TYR A 312 -5.84 -22.31 -19.34
CA TYR A 312 -7.26 -22.13 -19.01
C TYR A 312 -7.74 -20.70 -19.30
N ILE A 313 -8.99 -20.54 -19.72
CA ILE A 313 -9.59 -19.24 -20.04
C ILE A 313 -10.99 -19.12 -19.43
N ILE A 314 -11.23 -18.01 -18.71
CA ILE A 314 -12.56 -17.56 -18.27
C ILE A 314 -12.97 -16.34 -19.10
N ASN A 315 -14.05 -16.48 -19.86
CA ASN A 315 -14.68 -15.40 -20.61
C ASN A 315 -15.85 -14.80 -19.83
N CYS A 316 -15.72 -13.55 -19.38
CA CYS A 316 -16.77 -12.81 -18.69
C CYS A 316 -17.71 -12.00 -19.62
N THR A 317 -17.87 -12.39 -20.90
CA THR A 317 -18.78 -11.75 -21.87
C THR A 317 -19.92 -12.67 -22.32
N PRO A 318 -21.10 -12.11 -22.67
CA PRO A 318 -22.21 -12.87 -23.25
C PRO A 318 -21.86 -13.53 -24.59
N GLU A 319 -20.97 -12.90 -25.37
CA GLU A 319 -20.54 -13.41 -26.65
C GLU A 319 -19.46 -14.48 -26.45
N PRO A 320 -19.69 -15.74 -26.88
CA PRO A 320 -18.59 -16.69 -27.01
C PRO A 320 -17.66 -16.21 -28.13
N TYR A 321 -16.43 -16.68 -28.12
CA TYR A 321 -15.62 -16.60 -29.32
C TYR A 321 -16.19 -17.56 -30.36
N THR A 322 -16.75 -17.02 -31.44
CA THR A 322 -17.23 -17.82 -32.57
C THR A 322 -16.03 -18.27 -33.40
N SER A 323 -15.92 -19.58 -33.64
CA SER A 323 -15.06 -20.14 -34.67
C SER A 323 -15.38 -19.49 -36.01
N ASN A 324 -14.39 -18.87 -36.65
CA ASN A 324 -14.49 -18.59 -38.08
C ASN A 324 -14.39 -19.93 -38.84
N GLU A 325 -14.82 -19.98 -40.10
CA GLU A 325 -14.90 -21.21 -40.92
C GLU A 325 -13.58 -22.00 -41.05
N ASN A 326 -12.44 -21.45 -40.61
CA ASN A 326 -11.11 -22.07 -40.62
C ASN A 326 -10.53 -22.38 -39.22
N THR A 327 -11.26 -22.11 -38.14
CA THR A 327 -10.88 -22.48 -36.78
C THR A 327 -11.87 -23.52 -36.26
N PRO A 328 -11.44 -24.69 -35.77
CA PRO A 328 -12.38 -25.67 -35.22
C PRO A 328 -13.24 -24.99 -34.15
N PRO A 329 -14.55 -25.34 -34.04
CA PRO A 329 -15.38 -24.88 -32.94
C PRO A 329 -14.61 -25.14 -31.66
N PHE A 330 -14.55 -24.14 -30.76
CA PHE A 330 -13.90 -24.28 -29.44
C PHE A 330 -14.08 -25.73 -29.02
N PRO A 331 -12.99 -26.53 -28.91
CA PRO A 331 -13.21 -27.89 -28.49
C PRO A 331 -14.02 -27.80 -27.19
N TYR A 332 -14.93 -28.75 -26.99
CA TYR A 332 -15.51 -29.07 -25.69
C TYR A 332 -14.38 -29.45 -24.71
N ASN A 333 -13.46 -28.52 -24.52
CA ASN A 333 -12.20 -28.64 -23.84
C ASN A 333 -12.52 -28.16 -22.45
N LYS A 334 -12.20 -28.98 -21.46
CA LYS A 334 -12.49 -28.74 -20.04
C LYS A 334 -11.79 -27.48 -19.49
N ASN A 335 -11.15 -26.69 -20.35
CA ASN A 335 -10.24 -25.61 -20.05
C ASN A 335 -10.76 -24.22 -20.49
N TYR A 336 -11.96 -24.13 -21.07
CA TYR A 336 -12.62 -22.85 -21.36
C TYR A 336 -13.95 -22.75 -20.61
N LEU A 337 -14.15 -21.66 -19.86
CA LEU A 337 -15.39 -21.35 -19.17
C LEU A 337 -15.97 -20.02 -19.65
N GLN A 338 -17.22 -20.06 -20.11
CA GLN A 338 -17.96 -18.84 -20.41
C GLN A 338 -18.89 -18.47 -19.24
N LEU A 339 -18.75 -17.24 -18.76
CA LEU A 339 -19.63 -16.59 -17.80
C LEU A 339 -20.37 -15.46 -18.54
N PRO A 340 -21.61 -15.68 -19.02
CA PRO A 340 -22.31 -14.74 -19.89
C PRO A 340 -22.84 -13.54 -19.10
N ILE A 341 -21.95 -12.67 -18.63
CA ILE A 341 -22.24 -11.53 -17.76
C ILE A 341 -22.48 -10.28 -18.63
N PRO A 342 -23.73 -9.79 -18.78
CA PRO A 342 -24.03 -8.61 -19.58
C PRO A 342 -23.42 -7.32 -19.03
N GLU A 343 -23.30 -6.30 -19.88
CA GLU A 343 -22.93 -4.96 -19.43
C GLU A 343 -24.09 -4.23 -18.71
N GLY A 344 -23.75 -3.29 -17.84
CA GLY A 344 -24.72 -2.43 -17.17
C GLY A 344 -25.47 -3.07 -16.01
N LYS A 345 -26.62 -2.48 -15.63
CA LYS A 345 -27.35 -2.82 -14.40
C LYS A 345 -27.85 -4.28 -14.37
N LYS A 346 -28.20 -4.84 -15.54
CA LYS A 346 -28.70 -6.22 -15.68
C LYS A 346 -27.63 -7.27 -15.33
N GLY A 347 -26.35 -6.96 -15.57
CA GLY A 347 -25.25 -7.91 -15.33
C GLY A 347 -24.87 -8.11 -13.86
N ARG A 348 -25.39 -7.32 -12.92
CA ARG A 348 -24.97 -7.36 -11.52
C ARG A 348 -25.37 -8.64 -10.80
N ASN A 349 -26.58 -9.12 -11.03
CA ASN A 349 -27.06 -10.35 -10.39
C ASN A 349 -26.43 -11.57 -11.07
N ILE A 350 -26.28 -11.53 -12.39
CA ILE A 350 -25.61 -12.57 -13.15
C ILE A 350 -24.15 -12.69 -12.71
N PHE A 351 -23.42 -11.57 -12.58
CA PHE A 351 -22.06 -11.55 -12.03
C PHE A 351 -21.97 -12.29 -10.69
N TYR A 352 -22.87 -11.99 -9.75
CA TYR A 352 -22.89 -12.62 -8.43
C TYR A 352 -23.08 -14.14 -8.50
N LEU A 353 -24.02 -14.61 -9.34
CA LEU A 353 -24.29 -16.03 -9.53
C LEU A 353 -23.13 -16.78 -10.19
N ASN A 354 -22.28 -16.08 -10.96
CA ASN A 354 -21.15 -16.67 -11.67
C ASN A 354 -19.86 -16.72 -10.84
N ILE A 355 -19.80 -16.08 -9.66
CA ILE A 355 -18.64 -16.16 -8.76
C ILE A 355 -18.33 -17.61 -8.36
N PRO A 356 -19.24 -18.39 -7.75
CA PRO A 356 -18.94 -19.75 -7.30
C PRO A 356 -18.54 -20.67 -8.47
N ILE A 357 -19.17 -20.50 -9.64
CA ILE A 357 -18.86 -21.26 -10.86
C ILE A 357 -17.41 -21.00 -11.30
N ALA A 358 -16.98 -19.74 -11.27
CA ALA A 358 -15.60 -19.38 -11.60
C ALA A 358 -14.59 -19.97 -10.63
N LEU A 359 -14.90 -19.95 -9.32
CA LEU A 359 -14.04 -20.51 -8.27
C LEU A 359 -13.87 -22.03 -8.41
N GLU A 360 -14.99 -22.75 -8.60
CA GLU A 360 -14.97 -24.20 -8.77
C GLU A 360 -14.16 -24.63 -10.00
N PHE A 361 -14.33 -23.93 -11.12
CA PHE A 361 -13.63 -24.24 -12.38
C PHE A 361 -12.11 -24.14 -12.29
N ILE A 362 -11.60 -23.18 -11.51
CA ILE A 362 -10.15 -22.90 -11.41
C ILE A 362 -9.46 -23.57 -10.23
N LYS A 363 -10.21 -24.21 -9.32
CA LYS A 363 -9.66 -24.87 -8.14
C LYS A 363 -8.51 -25.84 -8.48
N LYS A 364 -8.79 -26.83 -9.33
CA LYS A 364 -7.80 -27.83 -9.75
C LYS A 364 -6.67 -27.22 -10.62
N PRO A 365 -6.96 -26.36 -11.61
CA PRO A 365 -5.92 -25.66 -12.37
C PRO A 365 -4.94 -24.84 -11.52
N LEU A 366 -5.40 -24.23 -10.43
CA LEU A 366 -4.53 -23.50 -9.50
C LEU A 366 -3.60 -24.43 -8.73
N GLU A 367 -4.11 -25.56 -8.21
CA GLU A 367 -3.31 -26.58 -7.53
C GLU A 367 -2.21 -27.16 -8.45
N GLU A 368 -2.51 -27.30 -9.75
CA GLU A 368 -1.57 -27.74 -10.77
C GLU A 368 -0.68 -26.61 -11.35
N ASN A 369 -0.75 -25.41 -10.78
CA ASN A 369 0.03 -24.24 -11.17
C ASN A 369 -0.11 -23.84 -12.67
N LYS A 370 -1.33 -23.96 -13.22
CA LYS A 370 -1.64 -23.65 -14.63
C LYS A 370 -1.77 -22.14 -14.88
N ARG A 371 -1.51 -21.72 -16.11
CA ARG A 371 -1.66 -20.33 -16.57
C ARG A 371 -3.12 -20.05 -16.91
N ILE A 372 -3.74 -19.12 -16.20
CA ILE A 372 -5.18 -18.84 -16.30
C ILE A 372 -5.40 -17.43 -16.81
N LEU A 373 -6.19 -17.26 -17.88
CA LEU A 373 -6.64 -15.96 -18.35
C LEU A 373 -8.08 -15.69 -17.91
N ILE A 374 -8.33 -14.50 -17.36
CA ILE A 374 -9.67 -14.00 -17.07
C ILE A 374 -9.88 -12.74 -17.89
N HIS A 375 -10.79 -12.79 -18.86
CA HIS A 375 -11.01 -11.66 -19.75
C HIS A 375 -12.46 -11.19 -19.78
N CYS A 376 -12.62 -9.91 -20.09
CA CYS A 376 -13.90 -9.34 -20.50
C CYS A 376 -13.64 -8.44 -21.70
N LYS A 377 -14.64 -7.73 -22.22
CA LYS A 377 -14.49 -6.90 -23.42
C LYS A 377 -13.26 -5.96 -23.36
N GLN A 378 -13.10 -5.25 -22.24
CA GLN A 378 -12.02 -4.27 -22.03
C GLN A 378 -10.96 -4.76 -21.02
N GLY A 379 -11.26 -5.80 -20.25
CA GLY A 379 -10.40 -6.25 -19.16
C GLY A 379 -10.37 -5.31 -17.95
N ILE A 380 -11.39 -4.47 -17.77
CA ILE A 380 -11.40 -3.40 -16.76
C ILE A 380 -12.27 -3.75 -15.55
N ASP A 381 -13.47 -4.28 -15.79
CA ASP A 381 -14.51 -4.42 -14.77
C ASP A 381 -14.79 -5.87 -14.36
N ARG A 382 -15.57 -6.60 -15.16
CA ARG A 382 -16.05 -7.96 -14.83
C ARG A 382 -14.92 -8.96 -14.61
N SER A 383 -13.94 -8.99 -15.53
CA SER A 383 -12.77 -9.86 -15.39
C SER A 383 -11.91 -9.51 -14.18
N CYS A 384 -11.74 -8.22 -13.88
CA CYS A 384 -11.10 -7.79 -12.64
C CYS A 384 -11.89 -8.25 -11.42
N GLY A 385 -13.22 -8.22 -11.47
CA GLY A 385 -14.08 -8.68 -10.39
C GLY A 385 -13.97 -10.19 -10.13
N ILE A 386 -13.96 -11.01 -11.18
CA ILE A 386 -13.76 -12.47 -11.05
C ILE A 386 -12.34 -12.79 -10.57
N ALA A 387 -11.33 -12.12 -11.12
CA ALA A 387 -9.94 -12.26 -10.64
C ALA A 387 -9.82 -11.89 -9.16
N LEU A 388 -10.47 -10.81 -8.73
CA LEU A 388 -10.51 -10.42 -7.33
C LEU A 388 -11.17 -11.48 -6.45
N ALA A 389 -12.26 -12.12 -6.91
CA ALA A 389 -12.88 -13.21 -6.17
C ALA A 389 -11.95 -14.43 -6.02
N ILE A 390 -11.25 -14.82 -7.08
CA ILE A 390 -10.28 -15.91 -7.06
C ILE A 390 -9.12 -15.60 -6.10
N MET A 391 -8.60 -14.37 -6.17
CA MET A 391 -7.53 -13.89 -5.29
C MET A 391 -7.96 -13.83 -3.81
N ILE A 392 -9.25 -13.65 -3.54
CA ILE A 392 -9.81 -13.65 -2.19
C ILE A 392 -9.91 -15.08 -1.64
N GLU A 393 -10.38 -16.02 -2.46
CA GLU A 393 -10.67 -17.41 -2.06
C GLU A 393 -9.42 -18.28 -1.92
N TYR A 394 -8.50 -18.23 -2.89
CA TYR A 394 -7.44 -19.25 -3.02
C TYR A 394 -6.05 -18.78 -2.61
N PHE A 395 -5.84 -17.47 -2.46
CA PHE A 395 -4.52 -16.91 -2.20
C PHE A 395 -4.38 -16.37 -0.77
N ASP A 396 -5.26 -16.76 0.16
CA ASP A 396 -5.17 -16.42 1.59
C ASP A 396 -6.05 -17.31 2.52
N ASP A 397 -5.55 -17.60 3.72
CA ASP A 397 -6.18 -18.48 4.73
C ASP A 397 -7.04 -17.76 5.80
N LYS A 398 -7.73 -16.64 5.49
CA LYS A 398 -8.24 -15.71 6.55
C LYS A 398 -9.69 -15.24 6.40
N VAL A 399 -10.31 -14.96 7.55
CA VAL A 399 -11.63 -14.29 7.71
C VAL A 399 -11.73 -13.01 6.89
N ILE A 400 -12.66 -13.00 5.93
CA ILE A 400 -12.80 -11.95 4.92
C ILE A 400 -13.40 -10.68 5.52
N ARG A 401 -12.79 -9.52 5.26
CA ARG A 401 -13.29 -8.19 5.68
C ARG A 401 -13.19 -7.19 4.53
N LYS A 402 -13.93 -6.09 4.59
CA LYS A 402 -13.96 -5.05 3.54
C LYS A 402 -12.62 -4.42 3.20
N GLU A 403 -11.78 -4.18 4.19
CA GLU A 403 -10.41 -3.66 3.98
C GLU A 403 -9.54 -4.64 3.17
N TYR A 404 -9.80 -5.95 3.25
CA TYR A 404 -9.04 -6.98 2.54
C TYR A 404 -9.37 -7.02 1.05
N ILE A 405 -10.67 -6.93 0.72
CA ILE A 405 -11.13 -6.83 -0.67
C ILE A 405 -10.54 -5.60 -1.35
N GLN A 406 -10.40 -4.49 -0.61
CA GLN A 406 -9.73 -3.29 -1.10
C GLN A 406 -8.23 -3.50 -1.32
N ASN A 407 -7.52 -4.14 -0.39
CA ASN A 407 -6.09 -4.41 -0.54
C ASN A 407 -5.80 -5.35 -1.73
N LYS A 408 -6.62 -6.39 -1.94
CA LYS A 408 -6.48 -7.28 -3.10
C LYS A 408 -6.79 -6.58 -4.41
N LEU A 409 -7.76 -5.66 -4.41
CA LEU A 409 -8.00 -4.81 -5.56
C LEU A 409 -6.78 -3.91 -5.85
N LEU A 410 -6.17 -3.29 -4.83
CA LEU A 410 -4.95 -2.50 -4.98
C LEU A 410 -3.78 -3.35 -5.51
N TYR A 411 -3.66 -4.60 -5.06
CA TYR A 411 -2.67 -5.54 -5.59
C TYR A 411 -2.90 -5.81 -7.07
N ILE A 412 -4.13 -6.12 -7.49
CA ILE A 412 -4.48 -6.26 -8.91
C ILE A 412 -4.17 -4.98 -9.70
N LEU A 413 -4.51 -3.82 -9.15
CA LEU A 413 -4.25 -2.52 -9.78
C LEU A 413 -2.76 -2.22 -9.99
N SER A 414 -1.88 -2.77 -9.14
CA SER A 414 -0.43 -2.63 -9.31
C SER A 414 0.12 -3.35 -10.55
N TYR A 415 -0.55 -4.43 -10.99
CA TYR A 415 -0.15 -5.19 -12.19
C TYR A 415 -0.99 -4.88 -13.43
N ARG A 416 -2.28 -4.55 -13.23
CA ARG A 416 -3.19 -4.12 -14.29
C ARG A 416 -3.72 -2.73 -13.96
N THR A 417 -2.97 -1.72 -14.35
CA THR A 417 -3.27 -0.31 -14.07
C THR A 417 -4.59 0.19 -14.66
N LYS A 418 -5.09 -0.47 -15.72
CA LYS A 418 -6.39 -0.19 -16.33
C LYS A 418 -7.57 -0.80 -15.57
N ALA A 419 -7.34 -1.72 -14.64
CA ALA A 419 -8.42 -2.31 -13.87
C ALA A 419 -9.20 -1.20 -13.16
N ASN A 420 -10.52 -1.24 -13.26
CA ASN A 420 -11.39 -0.25 -12.63
C ASN A 420 -12.78 -0.87 -12.45
N PRO A 421 -12.90 -1.89 -11.59
CA PRO A 421 -14.17 -2.54 -11.35
C PRO A 421 -15.19 -1.54 -10.81
N THR A 422 -16.39 -1.59 -11.37
CA THR A 422 -17.44 -0.66 -11.02
C THR A 422 -17.85 -0.84 -9.56
N LYS A 423 -18.37 0.23 -8.94
CA LYS A 423 -18.94 0.16 -7.59
C LYS A 423 -19.96 -0.97 -7.44
N SER A 424 -20.69 -1.31 -8.51
CA SER A 424 -21.61 -2.45 -8.51
C SER A 424 -20.93 -3.81 -8.46
N THR A 425 -19.88 -4.02 -9.24
CA THR A 425 -19.07 -5.25 -9.23
C THR A 425 -18.48 -5.45 -7.84
N LEU A 426 -17.83 -4.41 -7.30
CA LEU A 426 -17.27 -4.46 -5.95
C LEU A 426 -18.33 -4.69 -4.88
N LYS A 427 -19.52 -4.09 -4.99
CA LYS A 427 -20.63 -4.35 -4.03
C LYS A 427 -21.02 -5.83 -4.04
N LYS A 428 -21.05 -6.50 -5.19
CA LYS A 428 -21.40 -7.92 -5.29
C LYS A 428 -20.32 -8.83 -4.70
N ILE A 429 -19.04 -8.52 -4.93
CA ILE A 429 -17.92 -9.24 -4.29
C ILE A 429 -17.99 -9.08 -2.77
N ASN A 430 -18.23 -7.86 -2.28
CA ASN A 430 -18.39 -7.63 -0.84
C ASN A 430 -19.57 -8.41 -0.26
N ILE A 431 -20.70 -8.48 -0.97
CA ILE A 431 -21.85 -9.28 -0.53
C ILE A 431 -21.46 -10.76 -0.47
N TYR A 432 -20.85 -11.30 -1.51
CA TYR A 432 -20.55 -12.74 -1.60
C TYR A 432 -19.64 -13.24 -0.47
N PHE A 433 -18.63 -12.45 -0.10
CA PHE A 433 -17.64 -12.88 0.90
C PHE A 433 -17.85 -12.31 2.31
N MET A 434 -18.85 -11.45 2.52
CA MET A 434 -19.16 -10.89 3.85
C MET A 434 -20.59 -11.13 4.31
N SER A 435 -21.41 -11.80 3.50
CA SER A 435 -22.61 -12.50 3.98
C SER A 435 -22.19 -13.80 4.63
#